data_AF-A0A2V9QAE9-F1
#
_entry.id   AF-A0A2V9QAE9-F1
#
_cell.length_a   1.000
_cell.length_b   1.000
_cell.length_c   1.000
_cell.angle_alpha   90.00
_cell.angle_beta   90.00
_cell.angle_gamma   90.00
#
_symmetry.space_group_name_H-M   'P 1'
#
loop_
_entity.id
_entity.type
_entity.pdbx_description
1 polymer ?
#
loop_
_entity_poly.entity_id
_entity_poly.type
_entity_poly.pdbx_seq_one_letter_code
_entity_poly.pdbx_strand_id
1 'polypeptide(L)'
;LFGAEFDVLLYDLTSTYVEGAAEKNPMMGRGYSRDHRPDCEQMVIALIVNREGFPFSYETFDGNRADVSIMESMLRMVERKYGKARRIWVMDRGIVSEENLAAIRKRGGQYLVGTPRRQMKRFEAELLKEDWTRVRPDVEVKRIAIPQGEETYILCRTAGRKEKEKAIRERFSTRMEAALEALKKSIASGRLKDRYKMERRLGRIQARHPQVNDLFEITLRDTPAGVHLLWEMKKDREAWRDLREGAYMLRTNLQADSAEQMWSMYMQLTEAEASFRALKSELSIRPLFHQKESRVKAHVLVAFLGYALWVTLKHLLQHRPAMVPQLSVSGVVNAQLLSPMKALALLSTLQSADIVLPTTDGREIRLRRITEPTAEQKSLLHQLGLSLPERLKSLSKCSADFATA
;
A
#
# COMPACT_ATOMS: atom_id res chain seq x y z
N LEU A 1 -1.17 26.31 10.85
CA LEU A 1 -2.40 25.75 10.25
C LEU A 1 -2.35 24.25 10.49
N PHE A 2 -3.34 23.69 11.20
CA PHE A 2 -3.39 22.31 11.73
C PHE A 2 -2.35 22.04 12.83
N GLY A 3 -2.79 21.96 14.08
CA GLY A 3 -1.95 21.60 15.24
C GLY A 3 -1.56 20.13 15.26
N ALA A 4 -1.23 19.55 14.11
CA ALA A 4 -0.80 18.17 13.99
C ALA A 4 0.61 18.02 14.57
N GLU A 5 0.82 17.06 15.47
CA GLU A 5 2.16 16.72 15.94
C GLU A 5 2.93 16.04 14.78
N PHE A 6 4.04 16.67 14.37
CA PHE A 6 4.80 16.32 13.16
C PHE A 6 5.91 15.31 13.41
N ASP A 7 5.79 14.54 14.49
CA ASP A 7 6.89 13.69 14.96
C ASP A 7 7.04 12.40 14.15
N VAL A 8 5.97 11.93 13.48
CA VAL A 8 5.99 10.68 12.71
C VAL A 8 5.63 10.91 11.25
N LEU A 9 6.58 10.56 10.39
CA LEU A 9 6.43 10.60 8.94
C LEU A 9 6.35 9.18 8.41
N LEU A 10 5.21 8.84 7.85
CA LEU A 10 5.02 7.61 7.10
C LEU A 10 5.49 7.88 5.68
N TYR A 11 6.47 7.11 5.25
CA TYR A 11 7.06 7.23 3.93
C TYR A 11 6.89 5.93 3.15
N ASP A 12 6.31 6.06 1.97
CA ASP A 12 6.20 4.96 1.04
C ASP A 12 6.37 5.46 -0.40
N LEU A 13 6.77 4.54 -1.28
CA LEU A 13 7.02 4.79 -2.69
C LEU A 13 6.02 4.03 -3.54
N THR A 14 5.44 4.73 -4.51
CA THR A 14 4.61 4.12 -5.54
C THR A 14 5.13 4.43 -6.93
N SER A 15 4.68 3.70 -7.95
CA SER A 15 4.88 4.11 -9.34
C SER A 15 3.53 4.27 -10.03
N THR A 16 3.52 5.12 -11.07
CA THR A 16 2.41 5.28 -12.01
C THR A 16 2.99 5.26 -13.43
N TYR A 17 2.18 4.85 -14.39
CA TYR A 17 2.61 4.60 -15.76
C TYR A 17 1.87 5.48 -16.76
N VAL A 18 2.53 5.75 -17.89
CA VAL A 18 1.94 6.46 -19.02
C VAL A 18 1.40 5.50 -20.07
N GLU A 19 0.31 5.91 -20.70
CA GLU A 19 -0.16 5.30 -21.94
C GLU A 19 0.50 6.02 -23.13
N GLY A 20 1.18 5.25 -23.97
CA GLY A 20 2.07 5.77 -25.02
C GLY A 20 3.55 5.80 -24.60
N ALA A 21 4.41 6.29 -25.50
CA ALA A 21 5.86 6.22 -25.34
C ALA A 21 6.48 7.39 -24.55
N ALA A 22 5.75 8.50 -24.37
CA ALA A 22 6.22 9.70 -23.68
C ALA A 22 7.64 10.17 -24.11
N GLU A 23 7.98 10.04 -25.39
CA GLU A 23 9.34 10.22 -25.94
C GLU A 23 9.99 11.56 -25.60
N LYS A 24 9.17 12.60 -25.35
CA LYS A 24 9.63 13.95 -25.00
C LYS A 24 9.66 14.23 -23.50
N ASN A 25 9.53 13.19 -22.66
CA ASN A 25 9.52 13.31 -21.21
C ASN A 25 10.72 12.56 -20.62
N PRO A 26 11.80 13.26 -20.23
CA PRO A 26 13.02 12.61 -19.76
C PRO A 26 12.86 11.91 -18.40
N MET A 27 11.82 12.24 -17.62
CA MET A 27 11.51 11.61 -16.34
C MET A 27 10.89 10.21 -16.53
N MET A 28 10.33 9.93 -17.70
CA MET A 28 9.70 8.64 -17.97
C MET A 28 10.75 7.60 -18.29
N GLY A 29 10.71 6.49 -17.55
CA GLY A 29 11.66 5.40 -17.73
C GLY A 29 11.12 4.06 -17.25
N ARG A 30 11.50 2.98 -17.92
CA ARG A 30 11.22 1.61 -17.46
C ARG A 30 12.05 1.28 -16.23
N GLY A 31 11.39 0.82 -15.18
CA GLY A 31 12.02 0.37 -13.96
C GLY A 31 11.18 -0.70 -13.26
N TYR A 32 11.33 -0.80 -11.95
CA TYR A 32 10.50 -1.72 -11.16
C TYR A 32 9.05 -1.21 -11.13
N SER A 33 8.17 -1.87 -11.88
CA SER A 33 6.75 -1.49 -11.96
C SER A 33 5.95 -2.09 -10.81
N ARG A 34 5.54 -1.22 -9.87
CA ARG A 34 4.61 -1.58 -8.77
C ARG A 34 3.18 -1.82 -9.25
N ASP A 35 2.88 -1.42 -10.47
CA ASP A 35 1.57 -1.56 -11.12
C ASP A 35 1.47 -2.78 -12.04
N HIS A 36 2.49 -3.66 -12.04
CA HIS A 36 2.54 -4.84 -12.89
C HIS A 36 2.43 -4.55 -14.41
N ARG A 37 2.89 -3.37 -14.84
CA ARG A 37 3.02 -2.92 -16.23
C ARG A 37 4.50 -2.65 -16.60
N PRO A 38 5.37 -3.68 -16.62
CA PRO A 38 6.78 -3.51 -16.99
C PRO A 38 6.97 -3.14 -18.47
N ASP A 39 5.92 -3.26 -19.27
CA ASP A 39 5.83 -2.85 -20.68
C ASP A 39 5.74 -1.32 -20.85
N CYS A 40 5.26 -0.60 -19.84
CA CYS A 40 5.05 0.85 -19.90
C CYS A 40 6.26 1.64 -19.37
N GLU A 41 6.44 2.84 -19.93
CA GLU A 41 7.21 3.88 -19.27
C GLU A 41 6.47 4.35 -18.00
N GLN A 42 7.23 4.69 -16.96
CA GLN A 42 6.67 5.05 -15.67
C GLN A 42 7.43 6.20 -15.00
N MET A 43 6.88 6.69 -13.88
CA MET A 43 7.58 7.52 -12.90
C MET A 43 7.40 6.94 -11.50
N VAL A 44 8.28 7.32 -10.59
CA VAL A 44 8.13 7.03 -9.16
C VAL A 44 7.55 8.25 -8.44
N ILE A 45 6.58 8.01 -7.55
CA ILE A 45 5.98 9.04 -6.68
C ILE A 45 6.30 8.65 -5.23
N ALA A 46 6.94 9.56 -4.52
CA ALA A 46 7.05 9.51 -3.07
C ALA A 46 5.91 10.29 -2.43
N LEU A 47 5.29 9.72 -1.41
CA LEU A 47 4.30 10.39 -0.59
C LEU A 47 4.73 10.34 0.88
N ILE A 48 4.58 11.48 1.55
CA ILE A 48 4.79 11.60 2.98
C ILE A 48 3.44 11.90 3.60
N VAL A 49 2.98 11.05 4.50
CA VAL A 49 1.74 11.25 5.24
C VAL A 49 2.01 11.19 6.75
N ASN A 50 1.16 11.86 7.53
CA ASN A 50 1.19 11.72 8.98
C ASN A 50 0.40 10.47 9.42
N ARG A 51 0.33 10.22 10.73
CA ARG A 51 -0.41 9.08 11.32
C ARG A 51 -1.91 9.06 11.03
N GLU A 52 -2.48 10.22 10.72
CA GLU A 52 -3.88 10.41 10.40
C GLU A 52 -4.17 10.27 8.90
N GLY A 53 -3.14 10.01 8.09
CA GLY A 53 -3.22 9.90 6.64
C GLY A 53 -3.20 11.23 5.90
N PHE A 54 -3.06 12.37 6.59
CA PHE A 54 -2.96 13.65 5.91
C PHE A 54 -1.67 13.73 5.10
N PRO A 55 -1.76 14.07 3.80
CA PRO A 55 -0.59 14.21 2.97
C PRO A 55 0.16 15.49 3.32
N PHE A 56 1.45 15.33 3.59
CA PHE A 56 2.35 16.41 3.98
C PHE A 56 3.16 16.94 2.80
N SER A 57 3.74 16.02 2.03
CA SER A 57 4.53 16.35 0.85
C SER A 57 4.49 15.19 -0.12
N TYR A 58 4.73 15.50 -1.39
CA TYR A 58 4.99 14.51 -2.41
C TYR A 58 6.18 14.94 -3.24
N GLU A 59 6.81 13.99 -3.92
CA GLU A 59 7.90 14.24 -4.85
C GLU A 59 7.84 13.22 -6.00
N THR A 60 8.19 13.64 -7.20
CA THR A 60 8.22 12.79 -8.40
C THR A 60 9.65 12.52 -8.82
N PHE A 61 9.97 11.29 -9.18
CA PHE A 61 11.29 10.84 -9.60
C PHE A 61 11.21 10.04 -10.89
N ASP A 62 12.36 9.94 -11.56
CA ASP A 62 12.51 9.18 -12.80
C ASP A 62 12.09 7.71 -12.62
N GLY A 63 11.40 7.14 -13.60
CA GLY A 63 10.80 5.80 -13.48
C GLY A 63 11.77 4.63 -13.33
N ASN A 64 13.03 4.84 -13.69
CA ASN A 64 14.14 3.89 -13.56
C ASN A 64 14.99 4.13 -12.30
N ARG A 65 14.66 5.13 -11.47
CA ARG A 65 15.45 5.47 -10.29
C ARG A 65 15.29 4.40 -9.21
N ALA A 66 16.43 3.93 -8.68
CA ALA A 66 16.42 2.95 -7.59
C ALA A 66 15.89 3.58 -6.30
N ASP A 67 14.94 2.90 -5.65
CA ASP A 67 14.28 3.34 -4.41
C ASP A 67 15.26 3.81 -3.33
N VAL A 68 16.40 3.11 -3.19
CA VAL A 68 17.44 3.42 -2.20
C VAL A 68 18.01 4.84 -2.41
N SER A 69 18.21 5.25 -3.66
CA SER A 69 18.76 6.57 -4.01
C SER A 69 17.78 7.73 -3.83
N ILE A 70 16.49 7.43 -3.66
CA ILE A 70 15.43 8.44 -3.52
C ILE A 70 15.42 9.00 -2.10
N MET A 71 15.76 8.18 -1.10
CA MET A 71 15.71 8.53 0.31
C MET A 71 16.55 9.77 0.64
N GLU A 72 17.80 9.84 0.19
CA GLU A 72 18.66 10.98 0.51
C GLU A 72 18.11 12.31 -0.04
N SER A 73 17.62 12.30 -1.28
CA SER A 73 16.99 13.49 -1.89
C SER A 73 15.77 13.94 -1.08
N MET A 74 14.98 12.97 -0.60
CA MET A 74 13.77 13.22 0.15
C MET A 74 14.08 13.73 1.58
N LEU A 75 15.06 13.15 2.28
CA LEU A 75 15.55 13.66 3.56
C LEU A 75 15.96 15.14 3.45
N ARG A 76 16.76 15.48 2.43
CA ARG A 76 17.16 16.87 2.16
C ARG A 76 15.97 17.77 1.85
N MET A 77 15.00 17.29 1.08
CA MET A 77 13.79 18.05 0.74
C MET A 77 12.97 18.38 1.99
N VAL A 78 12.75 17.39 2.86
CA VAL A 78 11.98 17.57 4.10
C VAL A 78 12.70 18.51 5.06
N GLU A 79 14.02 18.38 5.19
CA GLU A 79 14.83 19.31 6.00
C GLU A 79 14.73 20.75 5.49
N ARG A 80 14.76 20.97 4.16
CA ARG A 80 14.66 22.31 3.57
C ARG A 80 13.27 22.92 3.78
N LYS A 81 12.21 22.17 3.50
CA LYS A 81 10.84 22.70 3.54
C LYS A 81 10.33 22.88 4.97
N TYR A 82 10.79 22.06 5.91
CA TYR A 82 10.14 21.92 7.21
C TYR A 82 11.11 21.84 8.40
N GLY A 83 12.41 21.99 8.18
CA GLY A 83 13.42 22.02 9.24
C GLY A 83 13.82 20.65 9.81
N LYS A 84 14.80 20.69 10.73
CA LYS A 84 15.51 19.54 11.30
C LYS A 84 14.86 18.94 12.57
N ALA A 85 13.57 19.19 12.81
CA ALA A 85 12.90 18.64 13.99
C ALA A 85 13.10 17.11 14.06
N ARG A 86 13.15 16.57 15.29
CA ARG A 86 13.37 15.15 15.59
C ARG A 86 12.22 14.32 15.00
N ARG A 87 12.42 13.82 13.77
CA ARG A 87 11.41 13.05 13.03
C ARG A 87 11.66 11.56 13.18
N ILE A 88 10.55 10.83 13.29
CA ILE A 88 10.47 9.38 13.26
C ILE A 88 10.03 8.96 11.86
N TRP A 89 10.93 8.32 11.13
CA TRP A 89 10.70 7.79 9.79
C TRP A 89 10.19 6.35 9.88
N VAL A 90 8.94 6.13 9.46
CA VAL A 90 8.39 4.77 9.33
C VAL A 90 8.39 4.38 7.87
N MET A 91 9.05 3.27 7.54
CA MET A 91 9.27 2.86 6.14
C MET A 91 9.16 1.35 5.95
N ASP A 92 8.68 0.92 4.78
CA ASP A 92 8.73 -0.49 4.40
C ASP A 92 10.16 -0.93 4.07
N ARG A 93 10.41 -2.22 4.22
CA ARG A 93 11.69 -2.90 3.95
C ARG A 93 12.23 -2.67 2.53
N GLY A 94 11.36 -2.41 1.55
CA GLY A 94 11.75 -2.29 0.14
C GLY A 94 12.67 -1.10 -0.14
N ILE A 95 12.62 -0.07 0.71
CA ILE A 95 13.27 1.22 0.47
C ILE A 95 14.47 1.43 1.42
N VAL A 96 14.80 0.42 2.23
CA VAL A 96 15.73 0.50 3.34
C VAL A 96 17.08 -0.10 2.95
N SER A 97 18.14 0.71 3.07
CA SER A 97 19.55 0.29 3.01
C SER A 97 20.29 0.75 4.27
N GLU A 98 21.41 0.11 4.61
CA GLU A 98 22.25 0.58 5.73
C GLU A 98 22.75 2.01 5.51
N GLU A 99 23.05 2.37 4.27
CA GLU A 99 23.47 3.71 3.89
C GLU A 99 22.37 4.75 4.21
N ASN A 100 21.11 4.44 3.87
CA ASN A 100 19.97 5.29 4.18
C ASN A 100 19.75 5.43 5.69
N LEU A 101 19.86 4.33 6.45
CA LEU A 101 19.72 4.37 7.91
C LEU A 101 20.86 5.13 8.57
N ALA A 102 22.10 4.98 8.08
CA ALA A 102 23.24 5.77 8.54
C ALA A 102 23.06 7.26 8.23
N ALA A 103 22.50 7.60 7.06
CA ALA A 103 22.16 8.97 6.70
C ALA A 103 21.12 9.59 7.64
N ILE A 104 20.10 8.82 8.05
CA ILE A 104 19.09 9.25 9.03
C ILE A 104 19.76 9.48 10.40
N ARG A 105 20.57 8.53 10.89
CA ARG A 105 21.29 8.65 12.17
C ARG A 105 22.22 9.86 12.21
N LYS A 106 22.99 10.10 11.14
CA LYS A 106 23.91 11.25 11.03
C LYS A 106 23.19 12.60 11.15
N ARG A 107 21.89 12.64 10.81
CA ARG A 107 21.04 13.84 10.90
C ARG A 107 20.29 13.96 12.23
N GLY A 108 20.52 13.05 13.17
CA GLY A 108 19.78 12.99 14.44
C GLY A 108 18.34 12.48 14.28
N GLY A 109 18.00 11.91 13.12
CA GLY A 109 16.69 11.33 12.86
C GLY A 109 16.52 9.96 13.51
N GLN A 110 15.26 9.59 13.75
CA GLN A 110 14.90 8.28 14.24
C GLN A 110 14.13 7.51 13.17
N TYR A 111 14.14 6.19 13.22
CA TYR A 111 13.44 5.37 12.23
C TYR A 111 12.86 4.11 12.84
N LEU A 112 11.86 3.57 12.17
CA LEU A 112 11.24 2.29 12.42
C LEU A 112 10.96 1.62 11.08
N VAL A 113 11.68 0.53 10.80
CA VAL A 113 11.69 -0.04 9.45
C VAL A 113 11.49 -1.55 9.48
N GLY A 114 10.84 -2.08 8.44
CA GLY A 114 10.81 -3.51 8.18
C GLY A 114 12.18 -4.03 7.75
N THR A 115 12.55 -5.23 8.18
CA THR A 115 13.83 -5.85 7.78
C THR A 115 13.65 -6.96 6.74
N PRO A 116 14.66 -7.20 5.89
CA PRO A 116 14.64 -8.33 4.96
C PRO A 116 14.59 -9.68 5.70
N ARG A 117 13.78 -10.61 5.18
CA ARG A 117 13.58 -11.95 5.78
C ARG A 117 14.86 -12.76 5.99
N ARG A 118 15.92 -12.49 5.22
CA ARG A 118 17.23 -13.14 5.38
C ARG A 118 17.86 -12.85 6.75
N GLN A 119 17.57 -11.69 7.35
CA GLN A 119 18.12 -11.32 8.65
C GLN A 119 17.47 -12.11 9.79
N MET A 120 16.25 -12.64 9.61
CA MET A 120 15.58 -13.46 10.63
C MET A 120 16.34 -14.73 10.99
N LYS A 121 17.18 -15.27 10.09
CA LYS A 121 18.05 -16.43 10.38
C LYS A 121 19.00 -16.15 11.55
N ARG A 122 19.41 -14.89 11.76
CA ARG A 122 20.27 -14.51 12.89
C ARG A 122 19.56 -14.58 14.24
N PHE A 123 18.22 -14.58 14.23
CA PHE A 123 17.36 -14.56 15.41
C PHE A 123 16.52 -15.85 15.51
N GLU A 124 17.02 -16.94 14.93
CA GLU A 124 16.35 -18.25 14.93
C GLU A 124 16.11 -18.78 16.35
N ALA A 125 17.12 -18.69 17.20
CA ALA A 125 16.99 -19.05 18.61
C ALA A 125 15.93 -18.21 19.34
N GLU A 126 15.74 -16.94 18.95
CA GLU A 126 14.75 -16.07 19.59
C GLU A 126 13.31 -16.36 19.14
N LEU A 127 13.13 -16.90 17.93
CA LEU A 127 11.82 -17.32 17.42
C LEU A 127 11.30 -18.60 18.10
N LEU A 128 12.21 -19.43 18.63
CA LEU A 128 11.90 -20.68 19.33
C LEU A 128 11.50 -20.48 20.80
N LYS A 129 11.83 -19.35 21.41
CA LYS A 129 11.46 -19.05 22.79
C LYS A 129 9.98 -18.67 22.89
N GLU A 130 9.39 -18.88 24.07
CA GLU A 130 7.96 -18.67 24.35
C GLU A 130 7.65 -17.31 25.02
N ASP A 131 8.63 -16.43 25.15
CA ASP A 131 8.56 -15.10 25.78
C ASP A 131 7.90 -14.02 24.89
N TRP A 132 6.77 -14.34 24.28
CA TRP A 132 6.02 -13.44 23.41
C TRP A 132 5.00 -12.62 24.20
N THR A 133 4.83 -11.36 23.80
CA THR A 133 3.75 -10.51 24.30
C THR A 133 2.64 -10.44 23.25
N ARG A 134 1.44 -10.85 23.62
CA ARG A 134 0.26 -10.77 22.76
C ARG A 134 -0.33 -9.36 22.83
N VAL A 135 -0.39 -8.67 21.69
CA VAL A 135 -0.86 -7.27 21.58
C VAL A 135 -2.22 -7.16 20.91
N ARG A 136 -2.60 -8.17 20.13
CA ARG A 136 -3.96 -8.37 19.59
C ARG A 136 -4.26 -9.87 19.58
N PRO A 137 -5.54 -10.29 19.43
CA PRO A 137 -5.88 -11.72 19.35
C PRO A 137 -5.00 -12.51 18.37
N ASP A 138 -4.69 -11.91 17.21
CA ASP A 138 -3.94 -12.55 16.13
C ASP A 138 -2.50 -12.05 15.97
N VAL A 139 -1.98 -11.28 16.94
CA VAL A 139 -0.67 -10.61 16.84
C VAL A 139 0.11 -10.75 18.14
N GLU A 140 1.33 -11.24 18.01
CA GLU A 140 2.30 -11.33 19.08
C GLU A 140 3.61 -10.66 18.69
N VAL A 141 4.23 -9.99 19.65
CA VAL A 141 5.46 -9.24 19.49
C VAL A 141 6.47 -9.61 20.56
N LYS A 142 7.75 -9.46 20.22
CA LYS A 142 8.86 -9.70 21.13
C LYS A 142 9.98 -8.72 20.85
N ARG A 143 10.46 -8.05 21.91
CA ARG A 143 11.59 -7.12 21.83
C ARG A 143 12.90 -7.89 21.89
N ILE A 144 13.85 -7.53 21.04
CA ILE A 144 15.21 -8.04 21.05
C ILE A 144 16.16 -6.85 21.11
N ALA A 145 16.89 -6.74 22.20
CA ALA A 145 18.04 -5.84 22.30
C ALA A 145 19.27 -6.55 21.74
N ILE A 146 20.05 -5.86 20.89
CA ILE A 146 21.34 -6.41 20.45
C ILE A 146 22.41 -6.02 21.46
N PRO A 147 23.21 -6.97 21.97
CA PRO A 147 24.39 -6.64 22.76
C PRO A 147 25.32 -5.75 21.93
N GLN A 148 25.66 -4.55 22.44
CA GLN A 148 26.53 -3.54 21.81
C GLN A 148 25.89 -2.63 20.74
N GLY A 149 24.58 -2.69 20.51
CA GLY A 149 23.89 -1.83 19.54
C GLY A 149 23.07 -0.70 20.17
N GLU A 150 23.03 0.47 19.52
CA GLU A 150 22.06 1.55 19.81
C GLU A 150 20.65 1.23 19.25
N GLU A 151 20.49 0.10 18.57
CA GLU A 151 19.29 -0.27 17.84
C GLU A 151 18.54 -1.42 18.52
N THR A 152 17.21 -1.34 18.50
CA THR A 152 16.29 -2.37 18.98
C THR A 152 15.65 -3.09 17.79
N TYR A 153 15.46 -4.39 17.94
CA TYR A 153 14.73 -5.22 16.99
C TYR A 153 13.44 -5.71 17.62
N ILE A 154 12.43 -5.93 16.78
CA ILE A 154 11.12 -6.42 17.22
C ILE A 154 10.75 -7.56 16.32
N LEU A 155 10.60 -8.75 16.89
CA LEU A 155 9.95 -9.85 16.21
C LEU A 155 8.45 -9.68 16.33
N CYS A 156 7.75 -9.92 15.24
CA CYS A 156 6.30 -9.92 15.18
C CYS A 156 5.84 -11.19 14.48
N ARG A 157 4.80 -11.84 14.98
CA ARG A 157 4.13 -12.95 14.31
C ARG A 157 2.64 -12.69 14.25
N THR A 158 2.02 -12.99 13.10
CA THR A 158 0.58 -12.80 12.91
C THR A 158 -0.08 -14.02 12.29
N ALA A 159 -1.27 -14.37 12.79
CA ALA A 159 -2.03 -15.53 12.30
C ALA A 159 -2.41 -15.36 10.82
N GLY A 160 -3.00 -14.23 10.44
CA GLY A 160 -3.38 -13.98 9.05
C GLY A 160 -2.22 -13.98 8.05
N ARG A 161 -1.02 -13.56 8.48
CA ARG A 161 0.17 -13.67 7.61
C ARG A 161 0.66 -15.10 7.50
N LYS A 162 0.60 -15.87 8.60
CA LYS A 162 0.92 -17.30 8.60
C LYS A 162 0.02 -18.06 7.62
N GLU A 163 -1.29 -17.85 7.69
CA GLU A 163 -2.26 -18.45 6.75
C GLU A 163 -1.97 -18.08 5.30
N LYS A 164 -1.76 -16.80 5.02
CA LYS A 164 -1.44 -16.33 3.66
C LYS A 164 -0.17 -16.97 3.11
N GLU A 165 0.89 -17.04 3.93
CA GLU A 165 2.16 -17.62 3.51
C GLU A 165 2.07 -19.14 3.33
N LYS A 166 1.35 -19.82 4.24
CA LYS A 166 1.03 -21.24 4.12
C LYS A 166 0.28 -21.55 2.83
N ALA A 167 -0.80 -20.81 2.53
CA ALA A 167 -1.56 -20.98 1.30
C ALA A 167 -0.72 -20.74 0.03
N ILE A 168 0.17 -19.74 0.05
CA ILE A 168 1.10 -19.48 -1.05
C ILE A 168 2.05 -20.66 -1.24
N ARG A 169 2.64 -21.17 -0.15
CA ARG A 169 3.54 -22.33 -0.15
C ARG A 169 2.82 -23.56 -0.71
N GLU A 170 1.69 -23.93 -0.14
CA GLU A 170 0.89 -25.09 -0.55
C GLU A 170 0.61 -25.04 -2.05
N ARG A 171 0.14 -23.88 -2.55
CA ARG A 171 -0.10 -23.68 -3.99
C ARG A 171 1.14 -23.92 -4.85
N PHE A 172 2.33 -23.47 -4.42
CA PHE A 172 3.56 -23.68 -5.17
C PHE A 172 4.09 -25.11 -5.06
N SER A 173 3.99 -25.72 -3.88
CA SER A 173 4.33 -27.13 -3.64
C SER A 173 3.49 -28.06 -4.50
N THR A 174 2.16 -27.90 -4.52
CA THR A 174 1.27 -28.70 -5.36
C THR A 174 1.62 -28.59 -6.84
N ARG A 175 1.96 -27.38 -7.33
CA ARG A 175 2.38 -27.19 -8.72
C ARG A 175 3.71 -27.88 -9.03
N MET A 176 4.66 -27.83 -8.11
CA MET A 176 5.95 -28.49 -8.25
C MET A 176 5.80 -30.01 -8.25
N GLU A 177 5.05 -30.57 -7.31
CA GLU A 177 4.74 -32.00 -7.22
C GLU A 177 4.03 -32.51 -8.47
N ALA A 178 3.04 -31.77 -8.99
CA ALA A 178 2.37 -32.11 -10.24
C ALA A 178 3.36 -32.17 -11.42
N ALA A 179 4.33 -31.25 -11.47
CA ALA A 179 5.37 -31.25 -12.50
C ALA A 179 6.36 -32.41 -12.34
N LEU A 180 6.74 -32.76 -11.10
CA LEU A 180 7.57 -33.92 -10.79
C LEU A 180 6.86 -35.23 -11.11
N GLU A 181 5.57 -35.35 -10.81
CA GLU A 181 4.76 -36.52 -11.14
C GLU A 181 4.61 -36.69 -12.67
N ALA A 182 4.41 -35.59 -13.41
CA ALA A 182 4.42 -35.62 -14.88
C ALA A 182 5.78 -36.06 -15.45
N LEU A 183 6.89 -35.64 -14.82
CA LEU A 183 8.23 -36.10 -15.19
C LEU A 183 8.40 -37.59 -14.87
N LYS A 184 8.01 -38.04 -13.68
CA LYS A 184 8.02 -39.44 -13.27
C LYS A 184 7.25 -40.33 -14.25
N LYS A 185 6.04 -39.94 -14.65
CA LYS A 185 5.25 -40.64 -15.68
C LYS A 185 5.93 -40.66 -17.05
N SER A 186 6.61 -39.58 -17.43
CA SER A 186 7.37 -39.52 -18.70
C SER A 186 8.57 -40.46 -18.71
N ILE A 187 9.23 -40.63 -17.56
CA ILE A 187 10.35 -41.57 -17.38
C ILE A 187 9.83 -43.01 -17.36
N ALA A 188 8.81 -43.30 -16.55
CA ALA A 188 8.23 -44.64 -16.40
C ALA A 188 7.61 -45.18 -17.70
N SER A 189 7.00 -44.32 -18.53
CA SER A 189 6.46 -44.71 -19.85
C SER A 189 7.53 -44.92 -20.93
N GLY A 190 8.81 -44.69 -20.64
CA GLY A 190 9.90 -44.84 -21.60
C GLY A 190 9.92 -43.78 -22.71
N ARG A 191 9.06 -42.74 -22.66
CA ARG A 191 9.10 -41.59 -23.58
C ARG A 191 10.37 -40.76 -23.42
N LEU A 192 10.94 -40.75 -22.22
CA LEU A 192 12.18 -40.07 -21.88
C LEU A 192 13.19 -41.14 -21.43
N LYS A 193 14.18 -41.45 -22.28
CA LYS A 193 15.20 -42.50 -22.01
C LYS A 193 16.58 -41.92 -21.68
N ASP A 194 16.85 -40.72 -22.18
CA ASP A 194 18.13 -40.06 -22.04
C ASP A 194 18.23 -39.36 -20.67
N ARG A 195 19.21 -39.77 -19.86
CA ARG A 195 19.44 -39.25 -18.50
C ARG A 195 19.69 -37.75 -18.47
N TYR A 196 20.49 -37.25 -19.41
CA TYR A 196 20.80 -35.83 -19.49
C TYR A 196 19.55 -34.98 -19.74
N LYS A 197 18.63 -35.45 -20.59
CA LYS A 197 17.32 -34.80 -20.81
C LYS A 197 16.42 -34.88 -19.57
N MET A 198 16.49 -35.95 -18.78
CA MET A 198 15.78 -36.05 -17.49
C MET A 198 16.28 -35.00 -16.51
N GLU A 199 17.60 -34.94 -16.30
CA GLU A 199 18.24 -33.98 -15.40
C GLU A 199 17.97 -32.53 -15.83
N ARG A 200 18.04 -32.24 -17.13
CA ARG A 200 17.72 -30.90 -17.66
C ARG A 200 16.25 -30.53 -17.44
N ARG A 201 15.32 -31.47 -17.58
CA ARG A 201 13.89 -31.23 -17.33
C ARG A 201 13.62 -31.05 -15.84
N LEU A 202 14.26 -31.83 -14.99
CA LEU A 202 14.22 -31.66 -13.54
C LEU A 202 14.75 -30.28 -13.15
N GLY A 203 15.91 -29.87 -13.63
CA GLY A 203 16.48 -28.54 -13.37
C GLY A 203 15.56 -27.39 -13.80
N ARG A 204 14.84 -27.53 -14.92
CA ARG A 204 13.81 -26.55 -15.33
C ARG A 204 12.62 -26.50 -14.36
N ILE A 205 12.19 -27.64 -13.82
CA ILE A 205 11.13 -27.68 -12.81
C ILE A 205 11.61 -26.94 -11.56
N GLN A 206 12.81 -27.27 -11.06
CA GLN A 206 13.39 -26.62 -9.89
C GLN A 206 13.55 -25.10 -10.08
N ALA A 207 14.04 -24.67 -11.25
CA ALA A 207 14.20 -23.25 -11.60
C ALA A 207 12.87 -22.49 -11.74
N ARG A 208 11.76 -23.17 -12.06
CA ARG A 208 10.41 -22.56 -12.09
C ARG A 208 9.77 -22.44 -10.71
N HIS A 209 10.26 -23.19 -9.72
CA HIS A 209 9.72 -23.23 -8.37
C HIS A 209 10.76 -22.89 -7.29
N PRO A 210 11.55 -21.79 -7.43
CA PRO A 210 12.63 -21.47 -6.49
C PRO A 210 12.15 -21.21 -5.07
N GLN A 211 10.87 -20.88 -4.86
CA GLN A 211 10.28 -20.55 -3.57
C GLN A 211 10.08 -21.77 -2.66
N VAL A 212 9.96 -22.96 -3.25
CA VAL A 212 9.69 -24.22 -2.52
C VAL A 212 10.71 -25.31 -2.82
N ASN A 213 11.60 -25.10 -3.80
CA ASN A 213 12.59 -26.09 -4.22
C ASN A 213 13.49 -26.56 -3.07
N ASP A 214 13.86 -25.68 -2.14
CA ASP A 214 14.70 -26.02 -1.00
C ASP A 214 13.98 -26.85 0.08
N LEU A 215 12.66 -27.03 -0.04
CA LEU A 215 11.84 -27.88 0.83
C LEU A 215 11.83 -29.35 0.39
N PHE A 216 12.22 -29.63 -0.86
CA PHE A 216 12.20 -30.98 -1.40
C PHE A 216 13.61 -31.55 -1.50
N GLU A 217 13.74 -32.82 -1.15
CA GLU A 217 14.85 -33.66 -1.54
C GLU A 217 14.43 -34.47 -2.76
N ILE A 218 15.12 -34.30 -3.89
CA ILE A 218 14.73 -34.89 -5.17
C ILE A 218 15.91 -35.66 -5.72
N THR A 219 15.71 -36.94 -6.02
CA THR A 219 16.76 -37.84 -6.46
C THR A 219 16.32 -38.62 -7.69
N LEU A 220 17.20 -38.72 -8.68
CA LEU A 220 17.10 -39.71 -9.76
C LEU A 220 17.95 -40.91 -9.36
N ARG A 221 17.33 -42.09 -9.20
CA ARG A 221 18.02 -43.34 -8.87
C ARG A 221 17.98 -44.30 -10.05
N ASP A 222 19.11 -44.89 -10.38
CA ASP A 222 19.19 -45.99 -11.34
C ASP A 222 18.79 -47.30 -10.64
N THR A 223 17.88 -48.06 -11.24
CA THR A 223 17.49 -49.40 -10.81
C THR A 223 17.64 -50.37 -11.98
N PRO A 224 17.63 -51.70 -11.73
CA PRO A 224 17.63 -52.70 -12.81
C PRO A 224 16.46 -52.56 -13.79
N ALA A 225 15.37 -51.89 -13.38
CA ALA A 225 14.19 -51.64 -14.21
C ALA A 225 14.23 -50.28 -14.95
N GLY A 226 15.27 -49.46 -14.74
CA GLY A 226 15.44 -48.14 -15.35
C GLY A 226 15.70 -47.02 -14.34
N VAL A 227 15.56 -45.77 -14.78
CA VAL A 227 15.73 -44.59 -13.90
C VAL A 227 14.41 -44.28 -13.20
N HIS A 228 14.45 -44.03 -11.89
CA HIS A 228 13.29 -43.63 -11.10
C HIS A 228 13.51 -42.25 -10.48
N LEU A 229 12.48 -41.40 -10.61
CA LEU A 229 12.42 -40.11 -9.92
C LEU A 229 11.72 -40.30 -8.57
N LEU A 230 12.39 -39.91 -7.50
CA LEU A 230 11.90 -39.90 -6.13
C LEU A 230 12.00 -38.48 -5.58
N TRP A 231 11.00 -38.07 -4.80
CA TRP A 231 11.07 -36.84 -4.02
C TRP A 231 10.39 -37.01 -2.67
N GLU A 232 10.90 -36.30 -1.68
CA GLU A 232 10.32 -36.19 -0.35
C GLU A 232 10.47 -34.77 0.19
N MET A 233 9.58 -34.39 1.11
CA MET A 233 9.69 -33.11 1.79
C MET A 233 10.62 -33.24 3.00
N LYS A 234 11.55 -32.30 3.13
CA LYS A 234 12.54 -32.26 4.20
C LYS A 234 11.91 -31.99 5.57
N LYS A 235 12.00 -32.96 6.48
CA LYS A 235 11.40 -32.89 7.84
C LYS A 235 12.15 -31.97 8.79
N ASP A 236 13.46 -31.86 8.67
CA ASP A 236 14.33 -30.99 9.49
C ASP A 236 13.98 -29.50 9.35
N ARG A 237 13.35 -29.11 8.23
CA ARG A 237 12.94 -27.73 7.95
C ARG A 237 11.51 -27.41 8.34
N GLU A 238 10.72 -28.39 8.76
CA GLU A 238 9.29 -28.24 9.03
C GLU A 238 9.03 -27.32 10.24
N ALA A 239 9.63 -27.62 11.40
CA ALA A 239 9.42 -26.86 12.62
C ALA A 239 9.88 -25.39 12.47
N TRP A 240 11.09 -25.17 11.94
CA TRP A 240 11.62 -23.83 11.67
C TRP A 240 10.74 -23.04 10.70
N ARG A 241 10.27 -23.70 9.63
CA ARG A 241 9.37 -23.10 8.64
C ARG A 241 8.06 -22.67 9.27
N ASP A 242 7.43 -23.54 10.04
CA ASP A 242 6.11 -23.26 10.64
C ASP A 242 6.16 -22.15 11.70
N LEU A 243 7.31 -21.98 12.35
CA LEU A 243 7.60 -20.86 13.26
C LEU A 243 7.92 -19.56 12.51
N ARG A 244 8.59 -19.67 11.36
CA ARG A 244 8.95 -18.53 10.52
C ARG A 244 7.76 -17.99 9.70
N GLU A 245 6.80 -18.84 9.35
CA GLU A 245 5.59 -18.45 8.65
C GLU A 245 4.77 -17.47 9.49
N GLY A 246 4.43 -16.33 8.88
CA GLY A 246 3.77 -15.24 9.60
C GLY A 246 4.70 -14.36 10.44
N ALA A 247 5.97 -14.77 10.63
CA ALA A 247 6.97 -13.96 11.32
C ALA A 247 7.59 -12.89 10.40
N TYR A 248 7.85 -11.74 10.98
CA TYR A 248 8.62 -10.64 10.41
C TYR A 248 9.32 -9.86 11.51
N MET A 249 10.25 -9.00 11.10
CA MET A 249 11.10 -8.29 12.03
C MET A 249 11.20 -6.82 11.69
N LEU A 250 11.08 -5.98 12.71
CA LEU A 250 11.26 -4.56 12.66
C LEU A 250 12.61 -4.19 13.27
N ARG A 251 13.19 -3.09 12.81
CA ARG A 251 14.45 -2.53 13.30
C ARG A 251 14.26 -1.04 13.54
N THR A 252 14.79 -0.55 14.65
CA THR A 252 14.59 0.83 15.06
C THR A 252 15.72 1.34 15.95
N ASN A 253 15.99 2.65 15.90
CA ASN A 253 16.79 3.38 16.90
C ASN A 253 15.89 4.24 17.81
N LEU A 254 14.58 3.98 17.83
CA LEU A 254 13.65 4.60 18.77
C LEU A 254 13.83 4.00 20.15
N GLN A 255 13.86 4.89 21.15
CA GLN A 255 13.57 4.49 22.52
C GLN A 255 12.06 4.57 22.69
N ALA A 256 11.41 3.42 22.80
CA ALA A 256 10.00 3.32 23.12
C ALA A 256 9.84 2.46 24.37
N ASP A 257 8.75 2.68 25.08
CA ASP A 257 8.49 2.02 26.36
C ASP A 257 8.15 0.53 26.16
N SER A 258 7.52 0.18 25.03
CA SER A 258 7.11 -1.20 24.73
C SER A 258 7.27 -1.59 23.26
N ALA A 259 7.40 -2.92 23.03
CA ALA A 259 7.37 -3.49 21.67
C ALA A 259 6.02 -3.29 20.98
N GLU A 260 4.93 -3.23 21.76
CA GLU A 260 3.59 -2.94 21.25
C GLU A 260 3.50 -1.54 20.65
N GLN A 261 4.04 -0.53 21.32
CA GLN A 261 4.02 0.85 20.84
C GLN A 261 4.75 0.97 19.49
N MET A 262 5.92 0.35 19.39
CA MET A 262 6.68 0.33 18.15
C MET A 262 5.93 -0.47 17.05
N TRP A 263 5.36 -1.64 17.37
CA TRP A 263 4.57 -2.40 16.41
C TRP A 263 3.35 -1.60 15.91
N SER A 264 2.60 -0.98 16.82
CA SER A 264 1.45 -0.15 16.50
C SER A 264 1.85 1.02 15.60
N MET A 265 2.98 1.67 15.88
CA MET A 265 3.53 2.73 15.03
C MET A 265 3.91 2.21 13.64
N TYR A 266 4.49 1.03 13.53
CA TYR A 266 4.80 0.43 12.22
C TYR A 266 3.53 0.08 11.44
N MET A 267 2.48 -0.42 12.11
CA MET A 267 1.19 -0.69 11.48
C MET A 267 0.53 0.56 10.91
N GLN A 268 0.88 1.75 11.39
CA GLN A 268 0.39 3.01 10.79
C GLN A 268 0.87 3.18 9.34
N LEU A 269 1.93 2.50 8.90
CA LEU A 269 2.35 2.49 7.49
C LEU A 269 1.24 1.98 6.55
N THR A 270 0.30 1.17 7.06
CA THR A 270 -0.89 0.77 6.29
C THR A 270 -1.76 1.96 5.88
N GLU A 271 -1.69 3.09 6.60
CA GLU A 271 -2.36 4.32 6.21
C GLU A 271 -1.71 4.93 4.96
N ALA A 272 -0.36 4.90 4.85
CA ALA A 272 0.33 5.32 3.63
C ALA A 272 -0.01 4.42 2.43
N GLU A 273 -0.11 3.10 2.64
CA GLU A 273 -0.60 2.18 1.60
C GLU A 273 -2.05 2.49 1.20
N ALA A 274 -2.91 2.83 2.16
CA ALA A 274 -4.27 3.27 1.91
C ALA A 274 -4.31 4.61 1.14
N SER A 275 -3.38 5.53 1.40
CA SER A 275 -3.19 6.76 0.62
C SER A 275 -2.93 6.46 -0.85
N PHE A 276 -2.02 5.53 -1.13
CA PHE A 276 -1.73 5.15 -2.51
C PHE A 276 -2.87 4.41 -3.20
N ARG A 277 -3.62 3.60 -2.44
CA ARG A 277 -4.85 3.00 -2.96
C ARG A 277 -5.85 4.08 -3.36
N ALA A 278 -6.09 5.06 -2.49
CA ALA A 278 -6.96 6.20 -2.74
C ALA A 278 -6.57 6.98 -4.01
N LEU A 279 -5.27 7.27 -4.15
CA LEU A 279 -4.73 7.95 -5.33
C LEU A 279 -4.95 7.15 -6.63
N LYS A 280 -4.82 5.82 -6.56
CA LYS A 280 -4.89 4.94 -7.73
C LYS A 280 -6.30 4.54 -8.14
N SER A 281 -7.21 4.40 -7.19
CA SER A 281 -8.55 3.88 -7.42
C SER A 281 -9.55 5.01 -7.50
N GLU A 282 -9.67 5.82 -6.44
CA GLU A 282 -10.70 6.85 -6.33
C GLU A 282 -10.33 8.12 -7.10
N LEU A 283 -9.06 8.51 -7.05
CA LEU A 283 -8.57 9.73 -7.73
C LEU A 283 -7.98 9.46 -9.11
N SER A 284 -7.94 8.19 -9.53
CA SER A 284 -7.56 7.77 -10.88
C SER A 284 -6.28 8.44 -11.41
N ILE A 285 -5.21 8.51 -10.59
CA ILE A 285 -3.91 9.05 -11.01
C ILE A 285 -3.27 8.26 -12.18
N ARG A 286 -3.88 7.15 -12.58
CA ARG A 286 -3.43 6.25 -13.64
C ARG A 286 -4.63 5.74 -14.45
N PRO A 287 -4.43 5.41 -15.73
CA PRO A 287 -3.22 5.68 -16.52
C PRO A 287 -2.98 7.17 -16.79
N LEU A 288 -1.72 7.56 -16.98
CA LEU A 288 -1.36 8.91 -17.39
C LEU A 288 -1.37 9.04 -18.91
N PHE A 289 -2.22 9.92 -19.45
CA PHE A 289 -2.25 10.22 -20.89
C PHE A 289 -1.40 11.43 -21.28
N HIS A 290 -0.86 12.16 -20.29
CA HIS A 290 -0.01 13.32 -20.54
C HIS A 290 1.39 12.89 -20.98
N GLN A 291 1.85 13.42 -22.12
CA GLN A 291 3.15 13.07 -22.71
C GLN A 291 4.29 14.04 -22.36
N LYS A 292 3.98 15.23 -21.84
CA LYS A 292 4.97 16.25 -21.46
C LYS A 292 5.23 16.21 -19.95
N GLU A 293 6.48 16.33 -19.54
CA GLU A 293 6.89 16.31 -18.13
C GLU A 293 6.08 17.28 -17.26
N SER A 294 5.93 18.53 -17.69
CA SER A 294 5.18 19.55 -16.94
C SER A 294 3.70 19.21 -16.75
N ARG A 295 3.05 18.63 -17.77
CA ARG A 295 1.63 18.21 -17.70
C ARG A 295 1.46 17.00 -16.79
N VAL A 296 2.42 16.09 -16.83
CA VAL A 296 2.47 14.93 -15.95
C VAL A 296 2.63 15.37 -14.49
N LYS A 297 3.59 16.26 -14.20
CA LYS A 297 3.77 16.81 -12.84
C LYS A 297 2.54 17.56 -12.35
N ALA A 298 1.88 18.33 -13.23
CA ALA A 298 0.63 19.00 -12.91
C ALA A 298 -0.51 18.01 -12.57
N HIS A 299 -0.63 16.90 -13.30
CA HIS A 299 -1.59 15.84 -13.00
C HIS A 299 -1.35 15.25 -11.60
N VAL A 300 -0.11 14.93 -11.27
CA VAL A 300 0.25 14.41 -9.94
C VAL A 300 -0.10 15.42 -8.84
N LEU A 301 0.15 16.72 -9.07
CA LEU A 301 -0.25 17.78 -8.14
C LEU A 301 -1.76 17.80 -7.91
N VAL A 302 -2.56 17.75 -8.98
CA VAL A 302 -4.03 17.74 -8.87
C VAL A 302 -4.52 16.51 -8.11
N ALA A 303 -3.96 15.33 -8.39
CA ALA A 303 -4.28 14.11 -7.66
C ALA A 303 -3.90 14.22 -6.18
N PHE A 304 -2.74 14.80 -5.85
CA PHE A 304 -2.31 15.06 -4.48
C PHE A 304 -3.26 16.00 -3.74
N LEU A 305 -3.68 17.10 -4.37
CA LEU A 305 -4.67 18.03 -3.78
C LEU A 305 -6.03 17.35 -3.60
N GLY A 306 -6.47 16.57 -4.58
CA GLY A 306 -7.67 15.73 -4.47
C GLY A 306 -7.59 14.75 -3.28
N TYR A 307 -6.41 14.17 -3.04
CA TYR A 307 -6.17 13.29 -1.90
C TYR A 307 -6.22 14.04 -0.57
N ALA A 308 -5.66 15.26 -0.49
CA ALA A 308 -5.78 16.08 0.71
C ALA A 308 -7.24 16.39 1.06
N LEU A 309 -8.06 16.72 0.05
CA LEU A 309 -9.50 16.93 0.23
C LEU A 309 -10.23 15.64 0.64
N TRP A 310 -9.86 14.51 0.04
CA TRP A 310 -10.41 13.19 0.35
C TRP A 310 -10.19 12.81 1.83
N VAL A 311 -8.96 12.97 2.32
CA VAL A 311 -8.61 12.69 3.72
C VAL A 311 -9.33 13.66 4.65
N THR A 312 -9.43 14.93 4.28
CA THR A 312 -10.20 15.92 5.04
C THR A 312 -11.66 15.49 5.18
N LEU A 313 -12.30 15.05 4.09
CA LEU A 313 -13.67 14.53 4.11
C LEU A 313 -13.79 13.27 4.98
N LYS A 314 -12.85 12.32 4.88
CA LYS A 314 -12.78 11.13 5.74
C LYS A 314 -12.82 11.53 7.22
N HIS A 315 -11.99 12.49 7.62
CA HIS A 315 -11.94 12.96 9.01
C HIS A 315 -13.21 13.70 9.43
N LEU A 316 -13.79 14.55 8.58
CA LEU A 316 -15.06 15.22 8.88
C LEU A 316 -16.20 14.22 9.11
N LEU A 317 -16.25 13.13 8.33
CA LEU A 317 -17.22 12.06 8.50
C LEU A 317 -16.98 11.21 9.76
N GLN A 318 -15.73 11.12 10.23
CA GLN A 318 -15.36 10.39 11.45
C GLN A 318 -15.65 11.17 12.74
N HIS A 319 -15.41 12.49 12.73
CA HIS A 319 -15.48 13.32 13.94
C HIS A 319 -16.89 13.75 14.33
N ARG A 320 -17.86 13.65 13.41
CA ARG A 320 -19.26 13.99 13.66
C ARG A 320 -20.09 12.74 13.38
N PRO A 321 -20.50 11.95 14.38
CA PRO A 321 -21.38 10.81 14.14
C PRO A 321 -22.74 11.31 13.60
N ALA A 322 -23.35 10.55 12.70
CA ALA A 322 -24.68 10.85 12.17
C ALA A 322 -25.71 10.88 13.32
N MET A 323 -26.54 11.92 13.40
CA MET A 323 -27.54 12.08 14.47
C MET A 323 -28.73 11.10 14.36
N VAL A 324 -28.85 10.34 13.28
CA VAL A 324 -29.94 9.36 13.11
C VAL A 324 -29.40 7.96 13.35
N PRO A 325 -29.76 7.29 14.46
CA PRO A 325 -29.45 5.89 14.65
C PRO A 325 -30.14 5.08 13.55
N GLN A 326 -29.37 4.34 12.75
CA GLN A 326 -29.96 3.24 12.00
C GLN A 326 -30.27 2.15 13.02
N LEU A 327 -31.57 1.90 13.25
CA LEU A 327 -32.04 0.75 14.02
C LEU A 327 -31.64 -0.53 13.29
N SER A 328 -30.53 -1.14 13.68
CA SER A 328 -30.21 -2.50 13.29
C SER A 328 -31.09 -3.47 14.09
N VAL A 329 -31.74 -4.39 13.40
CA VAL A 329 -32.61 -5.45 13.95
C VAL A 329 -31.90 -6.38 14.96
N SER A 330 -30.58 -6.26 15.12
CA SER A 330 -29.75 -7.10 15.98
C SER A 330 -29.20 -6.44 17.26
N GLY A 331 -29.63 -5.23 17.64
CA GLY A 331 -29.24 -4.62 18.92
C GLY A 331 -27.74 -4.27 19.08
N VAL A 332 -26.94 -4.43 18.02
CA VAL A 332 -25.55 -3.97 17.95
C VAL A 332 -25.53 -2.76 17.04
N VAL A 333 -25.26 -1.57 17.60
CA VAL A 333 -25.08 -0.33 16.84
C VAL A 333 -23.82 -0.47 15.97
N ASN A 334 -23.94 -1.16 14.84
CA ASN A 334 -22.96 -1.11 13.76
C ASN A 334 -23.20 0.21 13.01
N ALA A 335 -22.83 1.34 13.63
CA ALA A 335 -22.74 2.61 12.94
C ALA A 335 -21.64 2.47 11.88
N GLN A 336 -22.01 1.98 10.70
CA GLN A 336 -21.08 1.80 9.60
C GLN A 336 -20.66 3.19 9.15
N LEU A 337 -19.44 3.59 9.49
CA LEU A 337 -18.92 4.90 9.11
C LEU A 337 -19.05 5.09 7.60
N LEU A 338 -19.67 6.20 7.19
CA LEU A 338 -19.86 6.53 5.79
C LEU A 338 -18.49 6.80 5.16
N SER A 339 -18.17 6.11 4.06
CA SER A 339 -16.94 6.38 3.33
C SER A 339 -17.05 7.68 2.53
N PRO A 340 -15.94 8.40 2.26
CA PRO A 340 -15.95 9.59 1.42
C PRO A 340 -16.60 9.34 0.05
N MET A 341 -16.36 8.18 -0.56
CA MET A 341 -16.99 7.79 -1.82
C MET A 341 -18.52 7.78 -1.73
N LYS A 342 -19.08 7.14 -0.70
CA LYS A 342 -20.53 7.07 -0.49
C LYS A 342 -21.11 8.45 -0.21
N ALA A 343 -20.41 9.26 0.57
CA ALA A 343 -20.81 10.64 0.84
C ALA A 343 -20.87 11.47 -0.44
N LEU A 344 -19.83 11.42 -1.27
CA LEU A 344 -19.80 12.14 -2.55
C LEU A 344 -20.87 11.62 -3.51
N ALA A 345 -21.10 10.30 -3.58
CA ALA A 345 -22.16 9.72 -4.40
C ALA A 345 -23.55 10.23 -3.97
N LEU A 346 -23.85 10.24 -2.66
CA LEU A 346 -25.10 10.79 -2.12
C LEU A 346 -25.27 12.27 -2.47
N LEU A 347 -24.22 13.08 -2.26
CA LEU A 347 -24.26 14.51 -2.58
C LEU A 347 -24.35 14.78 -4.08
N SER A 348 -23.79 13.91 -4.93
CA SER A 348 -23.83 14.08 -6.39
C SER A 348 -25.23 14.00 -7.00
N THR A 349 -26.18 13.42 -6.26
CA THR A 349 -27.59 13.36 -6.68
C THR A 349 -28.37 14.63 -6.33
N LEU A 350 -27.80 15.57 -5.59
CA LEU A 350 -28.37 16.91 -5.41
C LEU A 350 -28.18 17.72 -6.70
N GLN A 351 -29.29 18.21 -7.26
CA GLN A 351 -29.27 18.96 -8.51
C GLN A 351 -29.75 20.39 -8.28
N SER A 352 -29.21 21.33 -9.06
CA SER A 352 -29.78 22.67 -9.20
C SER A 352 -30.54 22.77 -10.53
N ALA A 353 -31.78 23.24 -10.49
CA ALA A 353 -32.61 23.46 -11.67
C ALA A 353 -33.05 24.93 -11.76
N ASP A 354 -33.14 25.44 -12.99
CA ASP A 354 -33.67 26.76 -13.28
C ASP A 354 -35.14 26.64 -13.67
N ILE A 355 -36.04 27.21 -12.87
CA ILE A 355 -37.46 27.34 -13.19
C ILE A 355 -37.64 28.64 -13.97
N VAL A 356 -38.03 28.53 -15.24
CA VAL A 356 -38.28 29.67 -16.13
C VAL A 356 -39.78 29.95 -16.18
N LEU A 357 -40.18 31.12 -15.70
CA LEU A 357 -41.57 31.57 -15.71
C LEU A 357 -41.71 32.71 -16.73
N PRO A 358 -42.37 32.48 -17.87
CA PRO A 358 -42.64 33.54 -18.84
C PRO A 358 -43.70 34.51 -18.28
N THR A 359 -43.49 35.80 -18.45
CA THR A 359 -44.45 36.84 -18.04
C THR A 359 -45.27 37.33 -19.24
N THR A 360 -46.42 37.94 -18.95
CA THR A 360 -47.34 38.46 -19.99
C THR A 360 -46.78 39.61 -20.82
N ASP A 361 -45.70 40.24 -20.37
CA ASP A 361 -44.99 41.31 -21.07
C ASP A 361 -43.68 40.84 -21.76
N GLY A 362 -43.51 39.52 -21.93
CA GLY A 362 -42.39 38.94 -22.68
C GLY A 362 -41.07 38.86 -21.92
N ARG A 363 -41.05 39.16 -20.62
CA ARG A 363 -39.89 38.94 -19.75
C ARG A 363 -39.86 37.49 -19.24
N GLU A 364 -38.67 37.01 -18.87
CA GLU A 364 -38.50 35.72 -18.22
C GLU A 364 -38.06 35.92 -16.76
N ILE A 365 -38.79 35.30 -15.83
CA ILE A 365 -38.34 35.17 -14.45
C ILE A 365 -37.64 33.82 -14.31
N ARG A 366 -36.34 33.83 -14.03
CA ARG A 366 -35.54 32.63 -13.80
C ARG A 366 -35.27 32.43 -12.31
N LEU A 367 -35.77 31.32 -11.76
CA LEU A 367 -35.58 30.96 -10.36
C LEU A 367 -34.71 29.71 -10.25
N ARG A 368 -33.46 29.87 -9.80
CA ARG A 368 -32.58 28.73 -9.50
C ARG A 368 -32.95 28.08 -8.17
N ARG A 369 -33.37 26.82 -8.23
CA ARG A 369 -33.74 25.98 -7.08
C ARG A 369 -32.82 24.79 -6.96
N ILE A 370 -32.69 24.26 -5.74
CA ILE A 370 -31.99 23.01 -5.45
C ILE A 370 -33.06 21.96 -5.13
N THR A 371 -32.86 20.73 -5.58
CA THR A 371 -33.72 19.59 -5.22
C THR A 371 -33.81 19.43 -3.70
N GLU A 372 -34.99 19.08 -3.19
CA GLU A 372 -35.13 18.79 -1.76
C GLU A 372 -34.28 17.57 -1.39
N PRO A 373 -33.39 17.68 -0.38
CA PRO A 373 -32.54 16.55 -0.01
C PRO A 373 -33.35 15.42 0.62
N THR A 374 -32.99 14.18 0.31
CA THR A 374 -33.53 12.97 0.97
C THR A 374 -33.16 12.94 2.45
N ALA A 375 -33.82 12.10 3.26
CA ALA A 375 -33.49 11.96 4.68
C ALA A 375 -32.01 11.61 4.91
N GLU A 376 -31.44 10.74 4.09
CA GLU A 376 -30.02 10.37 4.13
C GLU A 376 -29.10 11.57 3.80
N GLN A 377 -29.44 12.35 2.77
CA GLN A 377 -28.70 13.55 2.42
C GLN A 377 -28.82 14.64 3.49
N LYS A 378 -29.99 14.84 4.09
CA LYS A 378 -30.18 15.77 5.23
C LYS A 378 -29.29 15.38 6.40
N SER A 379 -29.24 14.09 6.74
CA SER A 379 -28.35 13.55 7.78
C SER A 379 -26.87 13.82 7.47
N LEU A 380 -26.45 13.53 6.23
CA LEU A 380 -25.07 13.79 5.78
C LEU A 380 -24.70 15.28 5.78
N LEU A 381 -25.58 16.15 5.28
CA LEU A 381 -25.37 17.60 5.29
C LEU A 381 -25.23 18.13 6.71
N HIS A 382 -26.10 17.67 7.63
CA HIS A 382 -26.00 18.00 9.05
C HIS A 382 -24.68 17.50 9.65
N GLN A 383 -24.29 16.25 9.35
CA GLN A 383 -23.01 15.68 9.76
C GLN A 383 -21.83 16.54 9.29
N LEU A 384 -21.86 17.03 8.05
CA LEU A 384 -20.83 17.91 7.50
C LEU A 384 -20.96 19.37 7.99
N GLY A 385 -22.03 19.72 8.71
CA GLY A 385 -22.31 21.10 9.14
C GLY A 385 -22.59 22.03 7.95
N LEU A 386 -23.18 21.48 6.88
CA LEU A 386 -23.54 22.19 5.67
C LEU A 386 -25.04 22.43 5.63
N SER A 387 -25.44 23.65 5.30
CA SER A 387 -26.83 24.03 5.03
C SER A 387 -26.99 24.40 3.56
N LEU A 388 -27.95 23.80 2.87
CA LEU A 388 -28.26 24.20 1.50
C LEU A 388 -29.11 25.46 1.48
N PRO A 389 -28.82 26.43 0.61
CA PRO A 389 -29.66 27.62 0.45
C PRO A 389 -30.95 27.26 -0.29
N GLU A 390 -32.10 27.79 0.16
CA GLU A 390 -33.39 27.62 -0.54
C GLU A 390 -33.43 28.27 -1.93
N ARG A 391 -32.58 29.28 -2.14
CA ARG A 391 -32.37 29.98 -3.42
C ARG A 391 -30.89 30.23 -3.62
N LEU A 392 -30.36 29.79 -4.76
CA LEU A 392 -29.06 30.26 -5.21
C LEU A 392 -29.26 31.64 -5.83
N LYS A 393 -28.60 32.67 -5.31
CA LYS A 393 -28.57 33.97 -5.98
C LYS A 393 -27.98 33.76 -7.38
N SER A 394 -28.69 34.22 -8.40
CA SER A 394 -28.15 34.27 -9.76
C SER A 394 -26.85 35.06 -9.73
N LEU A 395 -25.71 34.38 -9.91
CA LEU A 395 -24.42 35.03 -10.10
C LEU A 395 -24.38 35.53 -11.55
N SER A 396 -24.96 36.71 -11.79
CA SER A 396 -24.95 37.37 -13.10
C SER A 396 -23.54 37.71 -13.63
N LYS A 397 -22.48 37.47 -12.83
CA LYS A 397 -21.08 37.74 -13.20
C LYS A 397 -20.26 36.52 -13.63
N CYS A 398 -20.79 35.30 -13.52
CA CYS A 398 -20.02 34.09 -13.86
C CYS A 398 -20.44 33.42 -15.17
N SER A 399 -21.46 33.92 -15.88
CA SER A 399 -21.73 33.54 -17.27
C SER A 399 -21.10 34.57 -18.21
N ALA A 400 -19.78 34.66 -18.22
CA ALA A 400 -19.09 35.08 -19.42
C ALA A 400 -18.95 33.83 -20.29
N ASP A 401 -19.51 33.88 -21.48
CA ASP A 401 -19.51 32.81 -22.46
C ASP A 401 -18.09 32.26 -22.68
N PHE A 402 -17.83 31.04 -22.21
CA PHE A 402 -16.65 30.26 -22.62
C PHE A 402 -16.90 29.52 -23.95
N ALA A 403 -17.71 30.11 -24.83
CA ALA A 403 -18.03 29.56 -26.13
C ALA A 403 -18.09 30.67 -27.18
N THR A 404 -17.01 31.44 -27.35
CA THR A 404 -16.50 31.97 -28.64
C THR A 404 -15.33 32.94 -28.40
N ALA A 405 -14.11 32.45 -28.64
CA ALA A 405 -12.97 33.18 -29.21
C ALA A 405 -11.87 32.18 -29.56
#